data_AF-A0AA96XGW3-F1
#
_entry.id   AF-A0AA96XGW3-F1
#
_cell.length_a   1.000
_cell.length_b   1.000
_cell.length_c   1.000
_cell.angle_alpha   90.00
_cell.angle_beta   90.00
_cell.angle_gamma   90.00
#
_symmetry.space_group_name_H-M   'P 1'
#
loop_
_entity.id
_entity.type
_entity.pdbx_description
1 polymer ?
#
loop_
_entity_poly.entity_id
_entity_poly.type
_entity_poly.pdbx_seq_one_letter_code
_entity_poly.pdbx_strand_id
1 'polypeptide(L)'
;MAATIILPLNAQADQGTHVTRTWFADTNCTSLVINQYNEARDKRAARTLTITDGQFVRSLVSRIEQLPTEGDKLISFAPTVRRVELVFTCGEGARTLELYQHRIKTPATSFFSQSSELETRLDDDIEALLAPALGTIIPKVKGLELRFDGFSVTFTGVSSSPPAPVTVSTCSDEFLIDTEGKPQQRLRITSGQRPPAPQTFMVGASTRTLLTYETKSKHRLHPHAFQITK
;
A
#
# COMPACT_ATOMS: atom_id res chain seq x y z
N MET A 1 -15.06 -14.02 -21.09
CA MET A 1 -14.46 -12.98 -21.95
C MET A 1 -15.29 -11.72 -21.78
N ALA A 2 -14.80 -10.71 -21.07
CA ALA A 2 -15.51 -9.46 -20.86
C ALA A 2 -15.17 -8.48 -21.98
N ALA A 3 -16.18 -7.89 -22.62
CA ALA A 3 -16.00 -6.90 -23.66
C ALA A 3 -15.71 -5.53 -23.04
N THR A 4 -14.50 -5.01 -23.24
CA THR A 4 -14.14 -3.63 -22.89
C THR A 4 -14.49 -2.74 -24.08
N ILE A 5 -15.45 -1.83 -23.93
CA ILE A 5 -15.75 -0.82 -24.94
C ILE A 5 -14.79 0.37 -24.71
N ILE A 6 -13.94 0.63 -25.69
CA ILE A 6 -12.97 1.74 -25.69
C ILE A 6 -13.57 2.89 -26.52
N LEU A 7 -13.84 4.03 -25.90
CA LEU A 7 -14.25 5.24 -26.60
C LEU A 7 -13.10 6.26 -26.58
N PRO A 8 -12.68 6.81 -27.74
CA PRO A 8 -11.71 7.89 -27.77
C PRO A 8 -12.31 9.19 -27.21
N LEU A 9 -11.52 9.96 -26.46
CA LEU A 9 -11.91 11.28 -25.98
C LEU A 9 -11.67 12.29 -27.10
N ASN A 10 -12.73 12.73 -27.79
CA ASN A 10 -12.64 13.86 -28.71
C ASN A 10 -12.48 15.15 -27.89
N ALA A 11 -11.29 15.75 -27.96
CA ALA A 11 -11.02 17.06 -27.35
C ALA A 11 -11.67 18.17 -28.19
N GLN A 12 -12.93 18.52 -27.90
CA GLN A 12 -13.43 19.85 -28.20
C GLN A 12 -13.12 20.75 -27.00
N ALA A 13 -12.24 21.72 -27.21
CA ALA A 13 -11.86 22.71 -26.22
C ALA A 13 -13.03 23.69 -26.01
N ASP A 14 -13.86 23.40 -25.01
CA ASP A 14 -14.80 24.36 -24.44
C ASP A 14 -14.07 25.16 -23.35
N GLN A 15 -13.99 26.48 -23.51
CA GLN A 15 -13.34 27.41 -22.58
C GLN A 15 -14.21 27.65 -21.33
N GLY A 16 -14.57 26.57 -20.64
CA GLY A 16 -15.14 26.64 -19.29
C GLY A 16 -14.02 26.84 -18.27
N THR A 17 -14.23 27.72 -17.29
CA THR A 17 -13.40 27.92 -16.10
C THR A 17 -12.63 26.65 -15.72
N HIS A 18 -11.30 26.67 -15.87
CA HIS A 18 -10.41 25.60 -15.42
C HIS A 18 -10.56 25.45 -13.91
N VAL A 19 -11.53 24.62 -13.48
CA VAL A 19 -11.59 24.16 -12.10
C VAL A 19 -10.38 23.26 -11.93
N THR A 20 -9.36 23.76 -11.23
CA THR A 20 -8.19 22.97 -10.87
C THR A 20 -8.65 21.77 -10.05
N ARG A 21 -8.71 20.60 -10.68
CA ARG A 21 -9.10 19.36 -10.00
C ARG A 21 -7.90 18.87 -9.19
N THR A 22 -8.09 18.68 -7.89
CA THR A 22 -7.06 18.14 -6.99
C THR A 22 -7.46 16.75 -6.48
N TRP A 23 -6.47 15.95 -6.08
CA TRP A 23 -6.71 14.66 -5.41
C TRP A 23 -7.32 14.86 -4.02
N PHE A 24 -6.75 15.80 -3.26
CA PHE A 24 -7.14 16.16 -1.90
C PHE A 24 -7.31 17.68 -1.82
N ALA A 25 -8.25 18.13 -0.97
CA ALA A 25 -8.36 19.53 -0.58
C ALA A 25 -7.41 19.87 0.59
N ASP A 26 -7.21 18.89 1.49
CA ASP A 26 -6.26 18.90 2.59
C ASP A 26 -5.46 17.59 2.60
N THR A 27 -4.15 17.67 2.77
CA THR A 27 -3.22 16.54 2.77
C THR A 27 -2.91 16.01 4.18
N ASN A 28 -3.44 16.65 5.22
CA ASN A 28 -3.28 16.24 6.62
C ASN A 28 -4.21 15.07 6.99
N CYS A 29 -4.15 13.98 6.23
CA CYS A 29 -4.94 12.80 6.47
C CYS A 29 -4.37 11.97 7.64
N THR A 30 -5.25 11.54 8.53
CA THR A 30 -4.90 10.87 9.80
C THR A 30 -5.16 9.36 9.77
N SER A 31 -6.08 8.91 8.92
CA SER A 31 -6.42 7.50 8.76
C SER A 31 -6.81 7.18 7.33
N LEU A 32 -6.74 5.89 7.01
CA LEU A 32 -7.15 5.32 5.74
C LEU A 32 -7.95 4.05 6.01
N VAL A 33 -9.11 3.92 5.37
CA VAL A 33 -9.87 2.68 5.28
C VAL A 33 -9.79 2.18 3.84
N ILE A 34 -9.33 0.94 3.65
CA ILE A 34 -9.29 0.26 2.36
C ILE A 34 -10.44 -0.74 2.33
N ASN A 35 -11.40 -0.52 1.43
CA ASN A 35 -12.52 -1.43 1.20
C ASN A 35 -12.34 -2.14 -0.14
N GLN A 36 -12.29 -3.47 -0.12
CA GLN A 36 -12.27 -4.30 -1.32
C GLN A 36 -13.66 -4.88 -1.55
N TYR A 37 -14.15 -4.74 -2.77
CA TYR A 37 -15.40 -5.30 -3.26
C TYR A 37 -15.10 -6.34 -4.35
N ASN A 38 -15.86 -7.43 -4.38
CA ASN A 38 -15.70 -8.46 -5.42
C ASN A 38 -16.15 -7.92 -6.77
N GLU A 39 -17.24 -7.16 -6.77
CA GLU A 39 -17.83 -6.51 -7.94
C GLU A 39 -18.11 -5.02 -7.68
N ALA A 40 -18.05 -4.20 -8.73
CA ALA A 40 -18.23 -2.76 -8.66
C ALA A 40 -19.64 -2.36 -8.18
N ARG A 41 -20.63 -3.21 -8.41
CA ARG A 41 -22.01 -3.01 -7.95
C ARG A 41 -22.25 -3.42 -6.49
N ASP A 42 -21.29 -4.10 -5.86
CA ASP A 42 -21.46 -4.57 -4.50
C ASP A 42 -21.60 -3.41 -3.52
N LYS A 43 -22.63 -3.46 -2.69
CA LYS A 43 -22.87 -2.45 -1.63
C LYS A 43 -22.08 -2.73 -0.36
N ARG A 44 -21.53 -3.93 -0.22
CA ARG A 44 -20.81 -4.37 0.98
C ARG A 44 -19.40 -4.81 0.59
N ALA A 45 -18.41 -4.29 1.30
CA ALA A 45 -17.03 -4.70 1.13
C ALA A 45 -16.86 -6.18 1.51
N ALA A 46 -16.17 -6.93 0.65
CA ALA A 46 -15.73 -8.30 0.93
C ALA A 46 -14.59 -8.31 1.96
N ARG A 47 -13.77 -7.25 1.99
CA ARG A 47 -12.68 -7.05 2.94
C ARG A 47 -12.56 -5.56 3.27
N THR A 48 -12.29 -5.26 4.52
CA THR A 48 -12.04 -3.90 5.01
C THR A 48 -10.78 -3.93 5.86
N LEU A 49 -9.87 -2.99 5.58
CA LEU A 49 -8.64 -2.78 6.33
C LEU A 49 -8.62 -1.34 6.84
N THR A 50 -8.32 -1.14 8.12
CA THR A 50 -8.19 0.21 8.71
C THR A 50 -6.75 0.47 9.09
N ILE A 51 -6.22 1.61 8.65
CA ILE A 51 -4.84 2.03 8.86
C ILE A 51 -4.84 3.37 9.58
N THR A 52 -4.20 3.42 10.74
CA THR A 52 -4.04 4.62 11.59
C THR A 52 -2.58 5.06 11.72
N ASP A 53 -1.67 4.44 10.96
CA ASP A 53 -0.28 4.87 10.86
C ASP A 53 -0.21 6.17 10.03
N GLY A 54 -0.22 7.31 10.72
CA GLY A 54 -0.20 8.62 10.07
C GLY A 54 1.04 8.87 9.20
N GLN A 55 2.18 8.23 9.47
CA GLN A 55 3.35 8.36 8.60
C GLN A 55 3.13 7.65 7.27
N PHE A 56 2.62 6.42 7.32
CA PHE A 56 2.26 5.69 6.11
C PHE A 56 1.16 6.40 5.31
N VAL A 57 0.09 6.87 5.98
CA VAL A 57 -1.02 7.59 5.34
C VAL A 57 -0.52 8.83 4.61
N ARG A 58 0.30 9.68 5.25
CA ARG A 58 0.89 10.86 4.61
C ARG A 58 1.80 10.51 3.43
N SER A 59 2.60 9.45 3.57
CA SER A 59 3.44 8.97 2.46
C SER A 59 2.60 8.49 1.27
N LEU A 60 1.48 7.83 1.52
CA LEU A 60 0.56 7.40 0.46
C LEU A 60 -0.12 8.59 -0.22
N VAL A 61 -0.62 9.56 0.55
CA VAL A 61 -1.20 10.82 0.03
C VAL A 61 -0.19 11.54 -0.86
N SER A 62 1.04 11.75 -0.38
CA SER A 62 2.09 12.43 -1.15
C SER A 62 2.44 11.71 -2.48
N ARG A 63 2.35 10.37 -2.52
CA ARG A 63 2.55 9.62 -3.76
C ARG A 63 1.36 9.74 -4.71
N ILE A 64 0.13 9.77 -4.19
CA ILE A 64 -1.06 9.98 -5.01
C ILE A 64 -1.06 11.39 -5.62
N GLU A 65 -0.64 12.41 -4.88
CA GLU A 65 -0.55 13.79 -5.38
C GLU A 65 0.44 13.97 -6.54
N GLN A 66 1.41 13.06 -6.68
CA GLN A 66 2.34 13.05 -7.82
C GLN A 66 1.71 12.50 -9.10
N LEU A 67 0.54 11.84 -9.03
CA LEU A 67 -0.19 11.42 -10.20
C LEU A 67 -0.94 12.61 -10.84
N PRO A 68 -1.01 12.70 -12.18
CA PRO A 68 -1.84 13.71 -12.83
C PRO A 68 -3.31 13.60 -12.39
N THR A 69 -3.99 14.73 -12.24
CA THR A 69 -5.41 14.74 -11.81
C THR A 69 -6.38 14.53 -12.97
N GLU A 70 -5.86 14.47 -14.19
CA GLU A 70 -6.58 14.17 -15.42
C GLU A 70 -5.99 12.90 -16.06
N GLY A 71 -6.84 11.91 -16.29
CA GLY A 71 -6.55 10.78 -17.16
C GLY A 71 -6.90 11.10 -18.62
N ASP A 72 -6.30 10.36 -19.54
CA ASP A 72 -6.43 10.52 -20.99
C ASP A 72 -7.42 9.54 -21.63
N LYS A 73 -8.09 8.70 -20.82
CA LYS A 73 -9.03 7.68 -21.33
C LYS A 73 -10.29 7.56 -20.47
N LEU A 74 -11.45 7.47 -21.13
CA LEU A 74 -12.68 7.02 -20.51
C LEU A 74 -12.81 5.50 -20.66
N ILE A 75 -13.09 4.81 -19.57
CA ILE A 75 -13.26 3.36 -19.56
C ILE A 75 -14.63 3.08 -18.94
N SER A 76 -15.47 2.35 -19.68
CA SER A 76 -16.68 1.75 -19.14
C SER A 76 -16.33 0.35 -18.67
N PHE A 77 -16.38 0.13 -17.36
CA PHE A 77 -16.16 -1.18 -16.78
C PHE A 77 -17.47 -1.95 -16.66
N ALA A 78 -17.40 -3.27 -16.84
CA ALA A 78 -18.52 -4.15 -16.52
C ALA A 78 -18.88 -4.05 -15.02
N PRO A 79 -20.14 -4.24 -14.62
CA PRO A 79 -20.52 -4.17 -13.21
C PRO A 79 -19.86 -5.25 -12.34
N THR A 80 -19.34 -6.30 -12.96
CA THR A 80 -18.66 -7.44 -12.31
C THR A 80 -17.17 -7.21 -12.10
N VAL A 81 -16.63 -6.03 -12.41
CA VAL A 81 -15.20 -5.78 -12.17
C VAL A 81 -14.93 -5.59 -10.69
N ARG A 82 -13.75 -6.02 -10.24
CA ARG A 82 -13.27 -5.73 -8.90
C ARG A 82 -13.13 -4.23 -8.68
N ARG A 83 -13.58 -3.76 -7.51
CA ARG A 83 -13.45 -2.37 -7.05
C ARG A 83 -12.73 -2.31 -5.70
N VAL A 84 -11.81 -1.38 -5.54
CA VAL A 84 -11.21 -1.03 -4.25
C VAL A 84 -11.47 0.44 -3.98
N GLU A 85 -11.90 0.78 -2.77
CA GLU A 85 -12.04 2.16 -2.32
C GLU A 85 -10.99 2.47 -1.26
N LEU A 86 -10.33 3.61 -1.40
CA LEU A 86 -9.42 4.19 -0.42
C LEU A 86 -10.12 5.39 0.20
N VAL A 87 -10.58 5.25 1.44
CA VAL A 87 -11.29 6.30 2.17
C VAL A 87 -10.33 6.93 3.18
N PHE A 88 -9.81 8.10 2.84
CA PHE A 88 -8.93 8.89 3.69
C PHE A 88 -9.74 9.80 4.59
N THR A 89 -9.40 9.90 5.87
CA THR A 89 -9.96 10.91 6.77
C THR A 89 -8.96 12.04 6.95
N CYS A 90 -9.27 13.22 6.41
CA CYS A 90 -8.43 14.42 6.44
C CYS A 90 -9.16 15.54 7.20
N GLY A 91 -8.51 16.69 7.43
CA GLY A 91 -9.05 17.75 8.29
C GLY A 91 -10.44 18.24 7.89
N GLU A 92 -10.68 18.37 6.58
CA GLU A 92 -11.95 18.84 6.02
C GLU A 92 -13.01 17.73 5.83
N GLY A 93 -12.67 16.48 6.14
CA GLY A 93 -13.59 15.34 6.02
C GLY A 93 -12.99 14.13 5.29
N ALA A 94 -13.86 13.22 4.86
CA ALA A 94 -13.46 12.00 4.19
C ALA A 94 -13.29 12.20 2.68
N ARG A 95 -12.18 11.72 2.13
CA ARG A 95 -11.91 11.68 0.69
C ARG A 95 -11.85 10.24 0.22
N THR A 96 -12.67 9.89 -0.77
CA THR A 96 -12.69 8.54 -1.35
C THR A 96 -12.04 8.54 -2.72
N LEU A 97 -11.08 7.64 -2.91
CA LEU A 97 -10.49 7.31 -4.20
C LEU A 97 -10.95 5.91 -4.58
N GLU A 98 -11.21 5.69 -5.86
CA GLU A 98 -11.71 4.41 -6.38
C GLU A 98 -10.70 3.81 -7.34
N LEU A 99 -10.44 2.52 -7.19
CA LEU A 99 -9.67 1.71 -8.13
C LEU A 99 -10.58 0.66 -8.74
N TYR A 100 -10.52 0.52 -10.06
CA TYR A 100 -11.26 -0.49 -10.83
C TYR A 100 -10.27 -1.32 -11.64
N GLN A 101 -10.28 -2.64 -11.44
CA GLN A 101 -9.31 -3.54 -12.10
C GLN A 101 -7.86 -3.03 -12.05
N HIS A 102 -7.36 -2.64 -10.87
CA HIS A 102 -5.98 -2.16 -10.69
C HIS A 102 -5.68 -0.80 -11.34
N ARG A 103 -6.72 0.00 -11.65
CA ARG A 103 -6.58 1.34 -12.26
C ARG A 103 -7.23 2.39 -11.39
N ILE A 104 -6.48 3.45 -11.09
CA ILE A 104 -6.96 4.54 -10.25
C ILE A 104 -7.86 5.44 -11.09
N LYS A 105 -9.09 5.67 -10.61
CA LYS A 105 -9.99 6.67 -11.17
C LYS A 105 -9.51 8.05 -10.76
N THR A 106 -9.21 8.89 -11.75
CA THR A 106 -8.74 10.26 -11.51
C THR A 106 -9.86 11.18 -11.00
N PRO A 107 -9.55 12.32 -10.37
CA PRO A 107 -10.53 13.34 -10.02
C PRO A 107 -11.36 13.83 -11.22
N ALA A 108 -10.78 13.78 -12.43
CA ALA A 108 -11.46 14.05 -13.68
C ALA A 108 -12.43 12.95 -14.15
N THR A 109 -12.59 11.87 -13.36
CA THR A 109 -13.39 10.66 -13.66
C THR A 109 -12.88 9.81 -14.82
N SER A 110 -11.74 10.17 -15.42
CA SER A 110 -11.02 9.39 -16.41
C SER A 110 -9.96 8.48 -15.77
N PHE A 111 -9.31 7.66 -16.59
CA PHE A 111 -8.21 6.76 -16.24
C PHE A 111 -7.00 7.07 -17.10
N PHE A 112 -5.81 6.72 -16.62
CA PHE A 112 -4.61 6.73 -17.46
C PHE A 112 -4.68 5.60 -18.48
N SER A 113 -4.35 5.85 -19.74
CA SER A 113 -4.33 4.85 -20.81
C SER A 113 -3.20 3.84 -20.59
N GLN A 114 -2.06 4.31 -20.08
CA GLN A 114 -0.92 3.51 -19.66
C GLN A 114 -0.65 3.76 -18.19
N SER A 115 -0.51 2.69 -17.41
CA SER A 115 -0.20 2.81 -15.99
C SER A 115 1.25 3.22 -15.82
N SER A 116 1.46 4.33 -15.10
CA SER A 116 2.79 4.78 -14.72
C SER A 116 3.38 3.81 -13.69
N GLU A 117 4.70 3.78 -13.56
CA GLU A 117 5.38 3.01 -12.51
C GLU A 117 4.88 3.38 -11.10
N LEU A 118 4.51 4.66 -10.91
CA LEU A 118 3.96 5.14 -9.65
C LEU A 118 2.55 4.59 -9.39
N GLU A 119 1.67 4.59 -10.40
CA GLU A 119 0.32 3.99 -10.29
C GLU A 119 0.44 2.49 -9.97
N THR A 120 1.28 1.77 -10.73
CA THR A 120 1.49 0.32 -10.53
C THR A 120 2.00 0.02 -9.12
N ARG A 121 2.99 0.79 -8.63
CA ARG A 121 3.51 0.61 -7.26
C ARG A 121 2.48 0.92 -6.18
N LEU A 122 1.61 1.91 -6.42
CA LEU A 122 0.52 2.22 -5.50
C LEU A 122 -0.48 1.08 -5.43
N ASP A 123 -0.86 0.51 -6.59
CA ASP A 123 -1.72 -0.66 -6.66
C ASP A 123 -1.08 -1.87 -5.97
N ASP A 124 0.17 -2.19 -6.29
CA ASP A 124 0.92 -3.30 -5.67
C ASP A 124 0.98 -3.17 -4.14
N ASP A 125 1.22 -1.96 -3.61
CA ASP A 125 1.22 -1.71 -2.17
C ASP A 125 -0.17 -1.98 -1.54
N ILE A 126 -1.25 -1.54 -2.20
CA ILE A 126 -2.63 -1.75 -1.73
C ILE A 126 -2.97 -3.24 -1.75
N GLU A 127 -2.61 -3.95 -2.83
CA GLU A 127 -2.80 -5.38 -2.96
C GLU A 127 -2.01 -6.17 -1.91
N ALA A 128 -0.75 -5.80 -1.68
CA ALA A 128 0.11 -6.43 -0.69
C ALA A 128 -0.42 -6.27 0.75
N LEU A 129 -1.13 -5.16 1.03
CA LEU A 129 -1.81 -4.95 2.30
C LEU A 129 -3.13 -5.72 2.43
N LEU A 130 -3.91 -5.78 1.35
CA LEU A 130 -5.17 -6.49 1.34
C LEU A 130 -4.96 -8.00 1.40
N ALA A 131 -4.04 -8.54 0.61
CA ALA A 131 -3.80 -9.97 0.44
C ALA A 131 -2.29 -10.28 0.50
N PRO A 132 -1.67 -10.15 1.68
CA PRO A 132 -0.25 -10.41 1.84
C PRO A 132 0.10 -11.86 1.48
N ALA A 133 1.20 -12.06 0.76
CA ALA A 133 1.65 -13.38 0.35
C ALA A 133 3.18 -13.52 0.50
N LEU A 134 3.65 -14.77 0.55
CA LEU A 134 5.09 -15.01 0.55
C LEU A 134 5.71 -14.55 -0.77
N GLY A 135 6.81 -13.82 -0.69
CA GLY A 135 7.52 -13.28 -1.84
C GLY A 135 6.99 -11.92 -2.34
N THR A 136 5.87 -11.41 -1.82
CA THR A 136 5.44 -10.04 -2.15
C THR A 136 6.22 -9.02 -1.33
N ILE A 137 6.49 -7.86 -1.93
CA ILE A 137 7.01 -6.70 -1.22
C ILE A 137 5.82 -6.04 -0.54
N ILE A 138 5.91 -5.81 0.77
CA ILE A 138 4.81 -5.30 1.57
C ILE A 138 5.27 -4.02 2.28
N PRO A 139 4.51 -2.92 2.22
CA PRO A 139 4.85 -1.72 2.97
C PRO A 139 4.76 -1.95 4.48
N LYS A 140 5.69 -1.36 5.22
CA LYS A 140 5.70 -1.31 6.68
C LYS A 140 4.59 -0.34 7.13
N VAL A 141 3.55 -0.89 7.74
CA VAL A 141 2.45 -0.11 8.34
C VAL A 141 2.41 -0.42 9.83
N LYS A 142 2.67 0.60 10.66
CA LYS A 142 2.78 0.42 12.11
C LYS A 142 1.44 -0.04 12.69
N GLY A 143 1.49 -1.12 13.47
CA GLY A 143 0.34 -1.67 14.18
C GLY A 143 -0.66 -2.43 13.31
N LEU A 144 -0.40 -2.56 12.00
CA LEU A 144 -1.24 -3.34 11.11
C LEU A 144 -0.88 -4.83 11.19
N GLU A 145 -1.85 -5.66 11.57
CA GLU A 145 -1.70 -7.11 11.55
C GLU A 145 -1.90 -7.64 10.12
N LEU A 146 -0.86 -8.21 9.53
CA LEU A 146 -0.90 -8.84 8.22
C LEU A 146 -0.97 -10.35 8.38
N ARG A 147 -2.08 -10.95 7.93
CA ARG A 147 -2.35 -12.38 8.10
C ARG A 147 -1.90 -13.20 6.91
N PHE A 148 -1.08 -14.20 7.17
CA PHE A 148 -0.63 -15.21 6.22
C PHE A 148 -1.22 -16.56 6.61
N ASP A 149 -1.03 -17.56 5.75
CA ASP A 149 -1.39 -18.94 6.07
C ASP A 149 -0.51 -19.46 7.24
N GLY A 150 -1.13 -19.68 8.39
CA GLY A 150 -0.53 -20.22 9.62
C GLY A 150 0.18 -19.23 10.54
N PHE A 151 0.26 -17.94 10.20
CA PHE A 151 0.91 -16.92 11.04
C PHE A 151 0.44 -15.49 10.70
N SER A 152 0.73 -14.53 11.56
CA SER A 152 0.57 -13.10 11.26
C SER A 152 1.83 -12.31 11.62
N VAL A 153 1.99 -11.16 10.96
CA VAL A 153 3.12 -10.25 11.16
C VAL A 153 2.60 -8.84 11.39
N THR A 154 3.10 -8.20 12.44
CA THR A 154 2.82 -6.80 12.76
C THR A 154 4.12 -6.03 12.88
N PHE A 155 4.28 -4.96 12.09
CA PHE A 155 5.37 -4.01 12.28
C PHE A 155 5.04 -3.12 13.49
N THR A 156 5.86 -3.17 14.55
CA THR A 156 5.58 -2.44 15.80
C THR A 156 6.24 -1.06 15.85
N GLY A 157 7.16 -0.79 14.93
CA GLY A 157 7.80 0.51 14.76
C GLY A 157 9.31 0.40 14.64
N VAL A 158 9.97 1.55 14.74
CA VAL A 158 11.42 1.66 14.74
C VAL A 158 11.89 2.06 16.14
N SER A 159 12.86 1.35 16.69
CA SER A 159 13.61 1.77 17.87
C SER A 159 15.00 2.29 17.49
N SER A 160 15.42 3.39 18.09
CA SER A 160 16.78 3.92 17.97
C SER A 160 17.54 3.66 19.26
N SER A 161 18.79 3.19 19.16
CA SER A 161 19.67 3.15 20.33
C SER A 161 20.08 4.58 20.72
N PRO A 162 20.24 4.91 22.02
CA PRO A 162 20.76 6.21 22.45
C PRO A 162 22.12 6.52 21.80
N PRO A 163 22.52 7.80 21.73
CA PRO A 163 23.73 8.21 21.02
C PRO A 163 24.97 7.63 21.71
N ALA A 164 25.47 6.52 21.19
CA ALA A 164 26.91 6.22 21.20
C ALA A 164 27.61 7.37 20.43
N PRO A 165 28.87 7.72 20.74
CA PRO A 165 29.48 8.99 20.31
C PRO A 165 29.26 9.24 18.82
N VAL A 166 28.40 10.24 18.52
CA VAL A 166 28.01 10.99 17.29
C VAL A 166 28.13 10.35 15.89
N THR A 167 28.96 9.35 15.65
CA THR A 167 29.33 8.85 14.32
C THR A 167 28.52 7.66 13.82
N VAL A 168 27.72 6.97 14.66
CA VAL A 168 26.89 5.84 14.19
C VAL A 168 25.53 5.80 14.91
N SER A 169 24.48 6.31 14.26
CA SER A 169 23.11 6.00 14.65
C SER A 169 22.72 4.63 14.10
N THR A 170 22.13 3.78 14.95
CA THR A 170 21.52 2.51 14.52
C THR A 170 20.02 2.57 14.74
N CYS A 171 19.27 2.16 13.72
CA CYS A 171 17.82 2.05 13.75
C CYS A 171 17.46 0.58 13.70
N SER A 172 16.48 0.17 14.49
CA SER A 172 16.01 -1.21 14.52
C SER A 172 14.54 -1.25 14.15
N ASP A 173 14.22 -1.97 13.08
CA ASP A 173 12.83 -2.31 12.78
C ASP A 173 12.39 -3.42 13.73
N GLU A 174 11.22 -3.27 14.33
CA GLU A 174 10.63 -4.25 15.22
C GLU A 174 9.40 -4.88 14.60
N PHE A 175 9.36 -6.21 14.64
CA PHE A 175 8.25 -7.02 14.14
C PHE A 175 7.78 -7.98 15.22
N LEU A 176 6.48 -8.23 15.19
CA LEU A 176 5.81 -9.18 16.05
C LEU A 176 5.23 -10.28 15.16
N ILE A 177 5.63 -11.52 15.41
CA ILE A 177 5.18 -12.70 14.69
C ILE A 177 4.28 -13.48 15.62
N ASP A 178 3.03 -13.68 15.21
CA ASP A 178 2.09 -14.57 15.87
C ASP A 178 1.95 -15.87 15.06
N THR A 179 1.96 -17.01 15.72
CA THR A 179 1.81 -18.33 15.09
C THR A 179 0.91 -19.15 15.98
N GLU A 180 -0.11 -19.75 15.39
CA GLU A 180 -1.14 -20.47 16.14
C GLU A 180 -0.53 -21.52 17.07
N GLY A 181 -0.91 -21.47 18.36
CA GLY A 181 -0.45 -22.38 19.39
C GLY A 181 1.01 -22.21 19.83
N LYS A 182 1.71 -21.14 19.42
CA LYS A 182 3.08 -20.83 19.87
C LYS A 182 3.16 -19.47 20.57
N PRO A 183 4.13 -19.27 21.47
CA PRO A 183 4.41 -17.95 22.02
C PRO A 183 4.78 -16.97 20.91
N GLN A 184 4.27 -15.75 21.03
CA GLN A 184 4.56 -14.66 20.12
C GLN A 184 6.07 -14.38 20.06
N GLN A 185 6.60 -14.22 18.84
CA GLN A 185 8.03 -13.97 18.62
C GLN A 185 8.25 -12.52 18.24
N ARG A 186 9.15 -11.83 18.95
CA ARG A 186 9.59 -10.49 18.58
C ARG A 186 10.89 -10.58 17.78
N LEU A 187 10.85 -10.11 16.54
CA LEU A 187 12.03 -9.99 15.69
C LEU A 187 12.50 -8.54 15.66
N ARG A 188 13.82 -8.35 15.74
CA ARG A 188 14.46 -7.05 15.66
C ARG A 188 15.52 -7.06 14.56
N ILE A 189 15.38 -6.14 13.61
CA ILE A 189 16.32 -6.01 12.49
C ILE A 189 17.03 -4.66 12.58
N THR A 190 18.28 -4.70 13.00
CA THR A 190 19.12 -3.51 13.16
C THR A 190 19.80 -3.13 11.85
N SER A 191 19.51 -1.93 11.38
CA SER A 191 20.19 -1.27 10.26
C SER A 191 21.28 -0.32 10.79
N GLY A 192 22.40 -0.25 10.06
CA GLY A 192 23.56 0.59 10.37
C GLY A 192 24.44 0.76 9.14
N GLN A 193 25.77 0.75 9.31
CA GLN A 193 26.72 0.91 8.20
C GLN A 193 26.75 -0.28 7.22
N ARG A 194 26.28 -1.46 7.65
CA ARG A 194 26.16 -2.65 6.82
C ARG A 194 24.69 -2.98 6.57
N PRO A 195 24.36 -3.60 5.43
CA PRO A 195 23.04 -4.18 5.19
C PRO A 195 22.59 -5.04 6.39
N PRO A 196 21.36 -4.89 6.89
CA PRO A 196 20.85 -5.73 7.95
C PRO A 196 20.78 -7.19 7.51
N ALA A 197 21.11 -8.10 8.42
CA ALA A 197 20.96 -9.53 8.19
C ALA A 197 19.47 -9.93 8.16
N PRO A 198 19.07 -10.87 7.29
CA PRO A 198 17.76 -11.50 7.34
C PRO A 198 17.48 -12.12 8.73
N GLN A 199 16.22 -12.10 9.15
CA GLN A 199 15.79 -12.80 10.38
C GLN A 199 14.91 -13.98 10.02
N THR A 200 15.10 -15.11 10.68
CA THR A 200 14.31 -16.32 10.45
C THR A 200 13.36 -16.58 11.61
N PHE A 201 12.23 -17.22 11.31
CA PHE A 201 11.24 -17.65 12.28
C PHE A 201 10.56 -18.94 11.81
N MET A 202 9.90 -19.65 12.74
CA MET A 202 9.32 -20.97 12.49
C MET A 202 7.79 -20.91 12.45
N VAL A 203 7.20 -21.34 11.34
CA VAL A 203 5.75 -21.53 11.18
C VAL A 203 5.48 -23.03 11.03
N GLY A 204 4.90 -23.66 12.05
CA GLY A 204 4.83 -25.12 12.13
C GLY A 204 6.24 -25.74 12.07
N ALA A 205 6.48 -26.57 11.06
CA ALA A 205 7.77 -27.20 10.75
C ALA A 205 8.58 -26.46 9.66
N SER A 206 8.06 -25.35 9.12
CA SER A 206 8.71 -24.59 8.07
C SER A 206 9.46 -23.38 8.62
N THR A 207 10.68 -23.16 8.15
CA THR A 207 11.38 -21.89 8.34
C THR A 207 10.83 -20.84 7.37
N ARG A 208 10.76 -19.60 7.85
CA ARG A 208 10.46 -18.39 7.07
C ARG A 208 11.55 -17.38 7.31
N THR A 209 11.77 -16.50 6.33
CA THR A 209 12.77 -15.44 6.39
C THR A 209 12.09 -14.09 6.19
N LEU A 210 12.34 -13.14 7.10
CA LEU A 210 11.94 -11.74 7.01
C LEU A 210 13.12 -10.91 6.50
N LEU A 211 12.89 -10.17 5.42
CA LEU A 211 13.86 -9.35 4.70
C LEU A 211 13.41 -7.88 4.74
N THR A 212 14.32 -6.95 5.07
CA THR A 212 14.03 -5.50 5.11
C THR A 212 14.98 -4.64 4.26
N TYR A 213 15.98 -5.25 3.61
CA TYR A 213 16.99 -4.53 2.82
C TYR A 213 17.06 -4.98 1.37
N GLU A 214 17.12 -6.28 1.12
CA GLU A 214 17.13 -6.87 -0.22
C GLU A 214 16.05 -7.94 -0.31
N THR A 215 15.41 -8.01 -1.47
CA THR A 215 14.55 -9.12 -1.84
C THR A 215 15.36 -10.42 -2.02
N LYS A 216 14.68 -11.55 -2.08
CA LYS A 216 15.30 -12.85 -2.40
C LYS A 216 16.09 -12.84 -3.72
N SER A 217 15.65 -12.05 -4.71
CA SER A 217 16.32 -11.90 -6.01
C SER A 217 17.37 -10.79 -6.05
N LYS A 218 17.82 -10.29 -4.88
CA LYS A 218 18.88 -9.27 -4.75
C LYS A 218 18.55 -7.88 -5.28
N HIS A 219 17.27 -7.57 -5.46
CA HIS A 219 16.82 -6.18 -5.65
C HIS A 219 16.65 -5.49 -4.31
N ARG A 220 17.06 -4.22 -4.23
CA ARG A 220 16.93 -3.40 -3.02
C ARG A 220 15.45 -3.19 -2.68
N LEU A 221 15.10 -3.43 -1.42
CA LEU A 221 13.79 -3.09 -0.86
C LEU A 221 13.74 -1.59 -0.56
N HIS A 222 12.54 -1.02 -0.70
CA HIS A 222 12.29 0.33 -0.22
C HIS A 222 12.48 0.39 1.30
N PRO A 223 13.04 1.47 1.90
CA PRO A 223 13.27 1.57 3.34
C PRO A 223 12.02 1.31 4.20
N HIS A 224 10.85 1.61 3.64
CA HIS A 224 9.54 1.43 4.26
C HIS A 224 8.82 0.15 3.79
N ALA A 225 9.54 -0.85 3.32
CA ALA A 225 8.98 -2.13 2.88
C ALA A 225 9.75 -3.32 3.45
N PHE A 226 9.10 -4.47 3.46
CA PHE A 226 9.69 -5.74 3.84
C PHE A 226 9.18 -6.86 2.92
N GLN A 227 9.84 -8.01 2.94
CA GLN A 227 9.43 -9.21 2.21
C GLN A 227 9.56 -10.42 3.14
N ILE A 228 8.60 -11.34 3.09
CA ILE A 228 8.69 -12.63 3.78
C ILE A 228 8.83 -13.74 2.75
N THR A 229 9.80 -14.63 2.92
CA THR A 229 10.01 -15.76 2.02
C THR A 229 10.02 -17.08 2.75
N LYS A 230 9.87 -18.16 1.97
CA LYS A 230 10.26 -19.50 2.38
C LYS A 230 11.77 -19.57 2.50
#